data_AF-A0A7W0J1K7-F1
#
_entry.id   AF-A0A7W0J1K7-F1
#
_cell.length_a   1.000
_cell.length_b   1.000
_cell.length_c   1.000
_cell.angle_alpha   90.00
_cell.angle_beta   90.00
_cell.angle_gamma   90.00
#
_symmetry.space_group_name_H-M   'P 1'
#
loop_
_entity.id
_entity.type
_entity.pdbx_description
1 polymer ?
#
loop_
_entity_poly.entity_id
_entity_poly.type
_entity_poly.pdbx_seq_one_letter_code
_entity_poly.pdbx_strand_id
1 'polypeptide(L)'
;MSATIKAEGYDKVILYEDNIFVSIIKRDDPFGVTGFFKEDLAKGLRVFEIQMGYMEVVDIEEILREAGVEERSVFYGVEEITTNNPIWKAFYFIKRNTSTFIRFYRFPPKKLHGVITKVEL
;
A
#
# COMPACT_ATOMS: atom_id res chain seq x y z
N MET A 1 -23.27 6.82 6.91
CA MET A 1 -23.46 8.23 6.50
C MET A 1 -22.75 8.38 5.16
N SER A 2 -23.49 8.38 4.05
CA SER A 2 -22.88 8.46 2.71
C SER A 2 -22.56 9.91 2.39
N ALA A 3 -21.27 10.25 2.35
CA ALA A 3 -20.83 11.51 1.79
C ALA A 3 -20.61 11.32 0.29
N THR A 4 -21.54 11.82 -0.53
CA THR A 4 -21.31 12.00 -1.97
C THR A 4 -20.49 13.28 -2.14
N ILE A 5 -19.20 13.15 -2.41
CA ILE A 5 -18.34 14.28 -2.73
C ILE A 5 -18.42 14.52 -4.24
N LYS A 6 -19.07 15.62 -4.64
CA LYS A 6 -18.88 16.20 -5.98
C LYS A 6 -17.51 16.88 -5.98
N ALA A 7 -16.55 16.30 -6.70
CA ALA A 7 -15.26 16.95 -6.95
C ALA A 7 -15.37 17.79 -8.24
N GLU A 8 -15.76 19.05 -8.10
CA GLU A 8 -15.41 20.06 -9.10
C GLU A 8 -13.98 20.54 -8.82
N GLY A 9 -13.07 20.25 -9.76
CA GLY A 9 -11.77 20.95 -9.84
C GLY A 9 -10.59 20.35 -9.07
N TYR A 10 -10.18 19.11 -9.36
CA TYR A 10 -8.77 18.70 -9.22
C TYR A 10 -8.35 17.78 -10.37
N ASP A 11 -7.41 18.26 -11.17
CA ASP A 11 -6.97 17.73 -12.48
C ASP A 11 -5.97 16.56 -12.38
N LYS A 12 -6.14 15.65 -11.42
CA LYS A 12 -5.35 14.40 -11.32
C LYS A 12 -6.18 13.28 -10.69
N VAL A 13 -7.14 12.76 -11.43
CA VAL A 13 -7.63 11.41 -11.14
C VAL A 13 -6.47 10.45 -11.42
N ILE A 14 -6.15 9.57 -10.47
CA ILE A 14 -5.12 8.52 -10.62
C ILE A 14 -5.68 7.43 -11.55
N LEU A 15 -5.92 7.79 -12.81
CA LEU A 15 -6.45 6.92 -13.85
C LEU A 15 -5.32 6.67 -14.84
N TYR A 16 -4.57 5.59 -14.61
CA TYR A 16 -3.64 5.07 -15.61
C TYR A 16 -4.34 4.06 -16.53
N GLU A 17 -3.77 3.81 -17.71
CA GLU A 17 -4.27 2.79 -18.63
C GLU A 17 -4.21 1.37 -18.03
N ASP A 18 -3.26 1.15 -17.12
CA ASP A 18 -3.09 -0.08 -16.37
C ASP A 18 -2.72 0.24 -14.91
N ASN A 19 -3.61 -0.12 -13.99
CA ASN A 19 -3.45 0.10 -12.56
C ASN A 19 -3.31 -1.26 -11.88
N ILE A 20 -2.20 -1.43 -11.16
CA ILE A 20 -1.90 -2.68 -10.47
C ILE A 20 -1.98 -2.44 -8.97
N PHE A 21 -2.93 -3.10 -8.31
CA PHE A 21 -2.98 -3.16 -6.86
C PHE A 21 -2.00 -4.21 -6.36
N VAL A 22 -1.01 -3.78 -5.58
CA VAL A 22 -0.08 -4.69 -4.94
C VAL A 22 -0.57 -5.01 -3.52
N SER A 23 -0.82 -6.29 -3.25
CA SER A 23 -1.19 -6.80 -1.92
C SER A 23 -0.03 -7.62 -1.35
N ILE A 24 0.39 -7.30 -0.12
CA ILE A 24 1.45 -8.04 0.57
C ILE A 24 0.83 -8.80 1.74
N ILE A 25 0.92 -10.13 1.70
CA ILE A 25 0.40 -11.03 2.73
C ILE A 25 1.58 -11.70 3.43
N LYS A 26 1.65 -11.55 4.76
CA LYS A 26 2.56 -12.34 5.59
C LYS A 26 1.93 -13.69 5.91
N ARG A 27 2.68 -14.76 5.63
CA ARG A 27 2.32 -16.15 5.95
C ARG A 27 2.86 -16.53 7.32
N ASP A 28 2.25 -17.55 7.92
CA ASP A 28 2.61 -18.07 9.25
C ASP A 28 3.88 -18.93 9.25
N ASP A 29 4.36 -19.34 8.07
CA ASP A 29 5.65 -20.02 7.93
C ASP A 29 6.82 -19.02 7.85
N PRO A 30 8.02 -19.43 8.28
CA PRO A 30 9.12 -18.49 8.49
C PRO A 30 9.69 -17.89 7.20
N PHE A 31 9.76 -18.68 6.13
CA PHE A 31 10.54 -18.38 4.93
C PHE A 31 9.79 -18.70 3.65
N GLY A 32 10.21 -18.05 2.56
CA GLY A 32 9.67 -18.25 1.23
C GLY A 32 8.84 -17.07 0.75
N VAL A 33 8.89 -16.85 -0.56
CA VAL A 33 8.23 -15.72 -1.23
C VAL A 33 7.57 -16.23 -2.50
N THR A 34 6.34 -15.81 -2.76
CA THR A 34 5.66 -16.06 -4.02
C THR A 34 4.91 -14.81 -4.45
N GLY A 35 5.01 -14.46 -5.73
CA GLY A 35 4.30 -13.34 -6.34
C GLY A 35 3.47 -13.84 -7.51
N PHE A 36 2.20 -13.46 -7.59
CA PHE A 36 1.34 -13.85 -8.71
C PHE A 36 0.21 -12.84 -8.94
N PHE A 37 -0.27 -12.78 -10.19
CA PHE A 37 -1.48 -12.03 -10.53
C PHE A 37 -2.73 -12.82 -10.14
N LYS A 38 -3.67 -12.15 -9.49
CA LYS A 38 -5.04 -12.65 -9.28
C LYS A 38 -5.90 -12.37 -10.51
N GLU A 39 -7.14 -12.85 -10.48
CA GLU A 39 -8.14 -12.48 -11.49
C GLU A 39 -8.28 -10.96 -11.60
N ASP A 40 -8.33 -10.47 -12.84
CA ASP A 40 -8.48 -9.04 -13.13
C ASP A 40 -9.80 -8.51 -12.55
N LEU A 41 -9.74 -7.41 -11.81
CA LEU A 41 -10.94 -6.78 -11.23
C LEU A 41 -11.77 -6.06 -12.30
N ALA A 42 -11.07 -5.46 -13.27
CA ALA A 42 -11.65 -4.78 -14.41
C ALA A 42 -10.59 -4.60 -15.50
N LYS A 43 -11.00 -4.20 -16.71
CA LYS A 43 -10.05 -3.84 -17.77
C LYS A 43 -9.15 -2.68 -17.31
N GLY A 44 -7.84 -2.88 -17.35
CA GLY A 44 -6.84 -1.91 -16.87
C GLY A 44 -6.75 -1.83 -15.33
N LEU A 45 -7.30 -2.82 -14.62
CA LEU A 45 -7.26 -2.93 -13.16
C LEU A 45 -6.92 -4.36 -12.73
N ARG A 46 -5.66 -4.57 -12.37
CA ARG A 46 -5.10 -5.88 -12.03
C ARG A 46 -4.66 -5.91 -10.58
N VAL A 47 -4.58 -7.12 -10.01
CA VAL A 47 -4.12 -7.32 -8.63
C VAL A 47 -2.91 -8.24 -8.65
N PHE A 48 -1.80 -7.77 -8.08
CA PHE A 48 -0.60 -8.56 -7.87
C PHE A 48 -0.46 -8.86 -6.39
N GLU A 49 -0.47 -10.14 -6.03
CA GLU A 49 -0.34 -10.58 -4.65
C GLU A 49 1.05 -11.15 -4.40
N ILE A 50 1.70 -10.65 -3.34
CA ILE A 50 2.97 -11.11 -2.83
C ILE A 50 2.71 -11.76 -1.49
N GLN A 51 2.97 -13.06 -1.40
CA GLN A 51 2.92 -13.79 -0.15
C GLN A 51 4.34 -14.10 0.32
N MET A 52 4.66 -13.75 1.56
CA MET A 52 6.00 -13.89 2.12
C MET A 52 5.97 -14.52 3.52
N GLY A 53 6.97 -15.31 3.85
CA GLY A 53 7.17 -15.81 5.21
C GLY A 53 7.40 -14.66 6.20
N TYR A 54 7.02 -14.86 7.47
CA TYR A 54 7.05 -13.76 8.45
C TYR A 54 8.46 -13.26 8.81
N MET A 55 9.51 -14.07 8.55
CA MET A 55 10.92 -13.68 8.77
C MET A 55 11.60 -13.10 7.53
N GLU A 56 10.94 -13.10 6.37
CA GLU A 56 11.54 -12.62 5.12
C GLU A 56 11.65 -11.09 5.09
N VAL A 57 12.72 -10.61 4.45
CA VAL A 57 12.89 -9.20 4.09
C VAL A 57 12.99 -9.14 2.58
N VAL A 58 11.89 -8.75 1.94
CA VAL A 58 11.74 -8.85 0.49
C VAL A 58 11.98 -7.51 -0.18
N ASP A 59 12.61 -7.55 -1.34
CA ASP A 59 12.72 -6.42 -2.26
C ASP A 59 11.53 -6.44 -3.20
N ILE A 60 10.55 -5.56 -2.94
CA ILE A 60 9.31 -5.54 -3.72
C ILE A 60 9.55 -5.06 -5.16
N GLU A 61 10.53 -4.18 -5.37
CA GLU A 61 10.88 -3.68 -6.71
C GLU A 61 11.42 -4.81 -7.58
N GLU A 62 12.27 -5.67 -7.01
CA GLU A 62 12.78 -6.84 -7.73
C GLU A 62 11.67 -7.82 -8.11
N ILE A 63 10.77 -8.14 -7.18
CA ILE A 63 9.65 -9.07 -7.43
C ILE A 63 8.71 -8.54 -8.52
N LEU A 64 8.41 -7.24 -8.49
CA LEU A 64 7.56 -6.61 -9.50
C LEU A 64 8.24 -6.58 -10.88
N ARG A 65 9.53 -6.26 -10.93
CA ARG A 65 10.33 -6.28 -12.16
C ARG A 65 10.39 -7.68 -12.77
N GLU A 66 10.58 -8.72 -11.96
CA GLU A 66 10.56 -10.12 -12.40
C GLU A 66 9.19 -10.53 -12.97
N ALA A 67 8.11 -9.98 -12.42
CA ALA A 67 6.75 -10.16 -12.92
C ALA A 67 6.43 -9.32 -14.18
N GLY A 68 7.41 -8.59 -14.72
CA GLY A 68 7.24 -7.73 -15.90
C GLY A 68 6.49 -6.43 -15.61
N VAL A 69 6.42 -6.01 -14.34
CA VAL A 69 5.80 -4.76 -13.93
C VAL A 69 6.88 -3.69 -13.81
N GLU A 70 6.90 -2.74 -14.76
CA GLU A 70 7.74 -1.53 -14.64
C GLU A 70 6.97 -0.41 -13.94
N GLU A 71 7.33 -0.11 -12.69
CA GLU A 71 6.58 0.86 -11.89
C GLU A 71 6.92 2.30 -12.31
N ARG A 72 5.90 3.02 -12.81
CA ARG A 72 6.00 4.48 -13.05
C ARG A 72 5.81 5.30 -11.77
N SER A 73 4.93 4.90 -10.88
CA SER A 73 4.62 5.60 -9.62
C SER A 73 3.98 4.62 -8.63
N VAL A 74 4.40 4.66 -7.37
CA VAL A 74 3.88 3.80 -6.30
C VAL A 74 3.13 4.67 -5.30
N PHE A 75 1.82 4.42 -5.14
CA PHE A 75 1.00 5.09 -4.16
C PHE A 75 0.84 4.22 -2.92
N TYR A 76 1.23 4.74 -1.76
CA TYR A 76 1.08 4.04 -0.48
C TYR A 76 0.16 4.84 0.45
N GLY A 77 -0.84 4.16 1.01
CA GLY A 77 -1.76 4.74 1.98
C GLY A 77 -1.11 4.88 3.36
N VAL A 78 -0.95 6.12 3.84
CA VAL A 78 -0.55 6.41 5.21
C VAL A 78 -1.80 6.81 5.98
N GLU A 79 -2.16 6.01 6.98
CA GLU A 79 -3.30 6.30 7.84
C GLU A 79 -2.91 7.30 8.94
N GLU A 80 -3.69 8.36 9.07
CA GLU A 80 -3.60 9.31 10.17
C GLU A 80 -4.85 9.21 11.05
N ILE A 81 -4.67 8.79 12.31
CA ILE A 81 -5.76 8.60 13.27
C ILE A 81 -5.93 9.89 14.08
N THR A 82 -7.09 10.52 13.98
CA THR A 82 -7.47 11.67 14.82
C THR A 82 -8.59 11.25 15.75
N THR A 83 -8.36 11.33 17.05
CA THR A 83 -9.33 10.91 18.08
C THR A 83 -9.15 11.70 19.37
N ASN A 84 -10.24 11.87 20.13
CA ASN A 84 -10.21 12.47 21.45
C ASN A 84 -10.03 11.44 22.58
N ASN A 85 -10.18 10.15 22.27
CA ASN A 85 -10.09 9.08 23.26
C ASN A 85 -8.61 8.82 23.64
N PRO A 86 -8.27 8.83 24.95
CA PRO A 86 -6.90 8.64 25.42
C PRO A 86 -6.29 7.28 25.05
N ILE A 87 -7.09 6.21 24.94
CA ILE A 87 -6.62 4.87 24.56
C ILE A 87 -6.16 4.88 23.10
N TRP A 88 -6.98 5.45 22.20
CA TRP A 88 -6.65 5.56 20.78
C TRP A 88 -5.49 6.54 20.52
N LYS A 89 -5.34 7.60 21.33
CA LYS A 89 -4.16 8.47 21.30
C LYS A 89 -2.87 7.74 21.67
N ALA A 90 -2.90 6.88 22.71
CA ALA A 90 -1.74 6.07 23.09
C ALA A 90 -1.36 5.08 21.98
N PHE A 91 -2.35 4.40 21.39
CA PHE A 91 -2.14 3.53 20.23
C PHE A 91 -1.52 4.30 19.04
N TYR A 92 -2.07 5.47 18.70
CA TYR A 92 -1.52 6.32 17.65
C TYR A 92 -0.07 6.73 17.93
N PHE A 93 0.26 7.07 19.18
CA PHE A 93 1.62 7.45 19.57
C PHE A 93 2.60 6.28 19.38
N ILE A 94 2.24 5.06 19.81
CA ILE A 94 3.07 3.87 19.60
C ILE A 94 3.24 3.59 18.09
N LYS A 95 2.13 3.61 17.33
CA LYS A 95 2.15 3.40 15.87
C LYS A 95 3.03 4.42 15.15
N ARG A 96 2.97 5.70 15.53
CA ARG A 96 3.77 6.80 14.95
C ARG A 96 5.26 6.70 15.27
N ASN A 97 5.62 6.24 16.46
CA ASN A 97 7.03 6.05 16.86
C ASN A 97 7.61 4.74 16.30
N THR A 98 6.77 3.80 15.90
CA THR A 98 7.20 2.58 15.21
C THR A 98 7.65 2.94 13.79
N SER A 99 8.75 2.33 13.33
CA SER A 99 9.29 2.59 12.00
C SER A 99 8.25 2.33 10.92
N THR A 100 8.09 3.27 9.97
CA THR A 100 7.17 3.14 8.84
C THR A 100 7.46 1.85 8.07
N PHE A 101 6.41 1.04 7.88
CA PHE A 101 6.44 -0.28 7.21
C PHE A 101 7.22 -0.26 5.89
N ILE A 102 7.16 0.85 5.15
CA ILE A 102 7.87 1.13 3.89
C ILE A 102 9.38 0.87 3.96
N ARG A 103 10.04 1.14 5.09
CA ARG A 103 11.50 0.91 5.23
C ARG A 103 11.89 -0.56 5.17
N PHE A 104 10.97 -1.47 5.48
CA PHE A 104 11.23 -2.92 5.48
C PHE A 104 11.13 -3.55 4.08
N TYR A 105 10.50 -2.87 3.12
CA TYR A 105 10.24 -3.40 1.78
C TYR A 105 11.11 -2.79 0.67
N ARG A 106 12.11 -1.98 1.05
CA ARG A 106 13.10 -1.34 0.15
C ARG A 106 12.51 -0.66 -1.10
N PHE A 107 11.31 -0.11 -1.01
CA PHE A 107 10.71 0.58 -2.15
C PHE A 107 11.59 1.73 -2.67
N PRO A 108 11.62 1.97 -4.00
CA PRO A 108 12.42 3.03 -4.60
C PRO A 108 11.93 4.41 -4.11
N PRO A 109 12.74 5.16 -3.34
CA PRO A 109 12.29 6.38 -2.65
C PRO A 109 11.89 7.51 -3.61
N LYS A 110 12.36 7.47 -4.86
CA LYS A 110 12.06 8.48 -5.88
C LYS A 110 10.70 8.28 -6.57
N LYS A 111 10.09 7.10 -6.45
CA LYS A 111 8.82 6.74 -7.09
C LYS A 111 7.64 6.65 -6.10
N LEU A 112 7.91 6.86 -4.81
CA LEU A 112 6.91 6.77 -3.74
C LEU A 112 6.15 8.09 -3.58
N HIS A 113 4.84 8.02 -3.78
CA HIS A 113 3.90 9.08 -3.46
C HIS A 113 3.00 8.64 -2.30
N GLY A 114 3.20 9.22 -1.12
CA GLY A 114 2.34 8.95 0.02
C GLY A 114 0.96 9.58 -0.17
N VAL A 115 -0.10 8.79 -0.03
CA VAL A 115 -1.48 9.29 0.04
C VAL A 115 -1.90 9.21 1.49
N ILE A 116 -2.22 10.35 2.11
CA ILE A 116 -2.65 10.38 3.51
C ILE A 116 -4.16 10.20 3.56
N THR A 117 -4.62 9.20 4.30
CA THR A 117 -6.04 8.99 4.59
C THR A 117 -6.30 9.36 6.04
N LYS A 118 -7.10 10.40 6.25
CA LYS A 118 -7.52 10.82 7.59
C LYS A 118 -8.69 9.97 8.05
N VAL A 119 -8.53 9.29 9.18
CA VAL A 119 -9.59 8.53 9.84
C VAL A 119 -9.95 9.25 11.14
N GLU A 120 -11.22 9.61 11.27
CA GLU A 120 -11.77 10.23 12.48
C GLU A 120 -12.54 9.17 13.28
N LEU A 121 -12.17 9.02 14.56
CA LEU A 121 -12.72 8.04 15.51
C LEU A 121 -13.11 8.68 16.85
#